data_AF-A0A6L7PXN6-F1
#
_entry.id   AF-A0A6L7PXN6-F1
#
_cell.length_a   1.000
_cell.length_b   1.000
_cell.length_c   1.000
_cell.angle_alpha   90.00
_cell.angle_beta   90.00
_cell.angle_gamma   90.00
#
_symmetry.space_group_name_H-M   'P 1'
#
loop_
_entity.id
_entity.type
_entity.pdbx_description
1 polymer ?
#
loop_
_entity_poly.entity_id
_entity_poly.type
_entity_poly.pdbx_seq_one_letter_code
_entity_poly.pdbx_strand_id
1 'polypeptide(L)'
;MTISQLRCRVNALKHRFARELAIIQARRVAEAVADHWQRSNPPDTPQVIRRFTDARIRSNSYGNLAEYLDESRRKDEIPYPDVMVCNLLRYAWNHRYDELFRWDLPPQEPRHDCPNLPAWV
;
A
#
# COMPACT_ATOMS: atom_id res chain seq x y z
N MET A 1 -19.04 23.52 19.62
CA MET A 1 -18.19 23.25 18.44
C MET A 1 -18.16 24.50 17.57
N THR A 2 -17.00 25.05 17.26
CA THR A 2 -16.86 26.30 16.47
C THR A 2 -16.66 26.03 14.98
N ILE A 3 -16.93 27.02 14.12
CA ILE A 3 -16.71 26.92 12.66
C ILE A 3 -15.24 26.55 12.35
N SER A 4 -14.28 27.06 13.12
CA SER A 4 -12.86 26.71 12.98
C SER A 4 -12.58 25.25 13.31
N GLN A 5 -13.20 24.69 14.36
CA GLN A 5 -13.08 23.26 14.70
C GLN A 5 -13.67 22.36 13.60
N LEU A 6 -14.80 22.76 13.00
CA LEU A 6 -15.40 22.07 11.87
C LEU A 6 -14.47 22.06 10.64
N ARG A 7 -13.88 23.22 10.28
CA ARG A 7 -12.94 23.32 9.15
C ARG A 7 -11.71 22.44 9.35
N CYS A 8 -11.13 22.46 10.57
CA CYS A 8 -10.00 21.59 10.91
C CYS A 8 -10.37 20.10 10.75
N ARG A 9 -11.54 19.69 11.25
CA ARG A 9 -11.99 18.29 11.15
C ARG A 9 -12.25 17.85 9.71
N VAL A 10 -12.88 18.71 8.90
CA VAL A 10 -13.11 18.43 7.48
C VAL A 10 -11.80 18.32 6.72
N ASN A 11 -10.84 19.22 6.96
CA ASN A 11 -9.53 19.15 6.33
C ASN A 11 -8.75 17.90 6.74
N ALA A 12 -8.79 17.52 8.02
CA ALA A 12 -8.19 16.28 8.50
C ALA A 12 -8.78 15.05 7.80
N LEU A 13 -10.10 14.99 7.63
CA LEU A 13 -10.78 13.92 6.89
C LEU A 13 -10.37 13.90 5.41
N LYS A 14 -10.35 15.06 4.74
CA LYS A 14 -9.90 15.17 3.34
C LYS A 14 -8.47 14.67 3.17
N HIS A 15 -7.56 15.06 4.06
CA HIS A 15 -6.18 14.60 4.04
C HIS A 15 -6.07 13.10 4.28
N ARG A 16 -6.86 12.55 5.21
CA ARG A 16 -6.92 11.11 5.46
C ARG A 16 -7.36 10.36 4.21
N PHE A 17 -8.51 10.69 3.63
CA PHE A 17 -9.02 10.02 2.43
C PHE A 17 -8.10 10.18 1.22
N ALA A 18 -7.46 11.34 1.06
CA ALA A 18 -6.47 11.54 0.00
C ALA A 18 -5.26 10.61 0.15
N ARG A 19 -4.79 10.36 1.38
CA ARG A 19 -3.70 9.40 1.65
C ARG A 19 -4.14 7.97 1.37
N GLU A 20 -5.32 7.58 1.83
CA GLU A 20 -5.87 6.24 1.60
C GLU A 20 -6.03 5.95 0.10
N LEU A 21 -6.56 6.92 -0.66
CA LEU A 21 -6.68 6.81 -2.12
C LEU A 21 -5.31 6.69 -2.81
N ALA A 22 -4.32 7.48 -2.38
CA ALA A 22 -2.97 7.41 -2.92
C ALA A 22 -2.32 6.04 -2.68
N ILE A 23 -2.53 5.45 -1.49
CA ILE A 23 -2.07 4.09 -1.16
C ILE A 23 -2.72 3.05 -2.07
N ILE A 24 -4.04 3.10 -2.26
CA ILE A 24 -4.77 2.17 -3.13
C ILE A 24 -4.27 2.27 -4.57
N GLN A 25 -4.11 3.49 -5.10
CA GLN A 25 -3.60 3.71 -6.45
C GLN A 25 -2.16 3.21 -6.61
N ALA A 26 -1.29 3.51 -5.64
CA ALA A 26 0.09 3.05 -5.66
C ALA A 26 0.20 1.53 -5.62
N ARG A 27 -0.63 0.87 -4.80
CA ARG A 27 -0.64 -0.58 -4.72
C ARG A 27 -1.01 -1.23 -6.06
N ARG A 28 -2.02 -0.72 -6.77
CA ARG A 28 -2.39 -1.24 -8.10
C ARG A 28 -1.24 -1.15 -9.11
N VAL A 29 -0.49 -0.06 -9.09
CA VAL A 29 0.71 0.08 -9.93
C VAL A 29 1.79 -0.90 -9.49
N ALA A 30 2.01 -1.07 -8.19
CA ALA A 30 2.99 -1.98 -7.63
C ALA A 30 2.67 -3.46 -7.96
N GLU A 31 1.41 -3.87 -7.85
CA GLU A 31 0.93 -5.19 -8.25
C GLU A 31 1.16 -5.44 -9.75
N ALA A 32 0.83 -4.48 -10.61
CA ALA A 32 1.10 -4.59 -12.04
C ALA A 32 2.59 -4.68 -12.38
N VAL A 33 3.46 -4.07 -11.56
CA VAL A 33 4.92 -4.18 -11.69
C VAL A 33 5.40 -5.55 -11.24
N ALA A 34 4.94 -6.05 -10.09
CA ALA A 34 5.28 -7.38 -9.60
C ALA A 34 4.83 -8.48 -10.57
N ASP A 35 3.61 -8.39 -11.12
CA ASP A 35 3.11 -9.29 -12.16
C ASP A 35 3.99 -9.27 -13.42
N HIS A 36 4.41 -8.08 -13.85
CA HIS A 36 5.30 -7.94 -15.01
C HIS A 36 6.68 -8.55 -14.74
N TRP A 37 7.20 -8.34 -13.52
CA TRP A 37 8.45 -8.93 -13.06
C TRP A 37 8.39 -10.46 -13.01
N GLN A 38 7.24 -11.04 -12.65
CA GLN A 38 7.06 -12.48 -12.61
C GLN A 38 6.95 -13.12 -14.01
N ARG A 39 6.31 -12.42 -14.96
CA ARG A 39 6.01 -12.98 -16.29
C ARG A 39 7.10 -12.71 -17.33
N SER A 40 7.99 -11.76 -17.07
CA SER A 40 8.96 -11.28 -18.05
C SER A 40 10.20 -10.71 -17.37
N ASN A 41 11.16 -10.23 -18.15
CA ASN A 41 12.35 -9.61 -17.58
C ASN A 41 11.99 -8.43 -16.66
N PRO A 42 12.68 -8.28 -15.51
CA PRO A 42 12.49 -7.16 -14.62
C PRO A 42 12.56 -5.83 -15.36
N PRO A 43 11.54 -4.95 -15.24
CA PRO A 43 11.61 -3.63 -15.83
C PRO A 43 12.74 -2.81 -15.22
N ASP A 44 13.32 -1.90 -16.00
CA ASP A 44 14.31 -0.96 -15.47
C ASP A 44 13.66 -0.07 -14.41
N THR A 45 14.44 0.25 -13.38
CA THR A 45 14.00 1.08 -12.25
C THR A 45 13.40 2.42 -12.68
N PRO A 46 13.97 3.17 -13.66
CA PRO A 46 13.34 4.39 -14.18
C PRO A 46 11.97 4.15 -14.85
N GLN A 47 11.76 3.00 -15.50
CA GLN A 47 10.46 2.67 -16.10
C GLN A 47 9.40 2.46 -15.02
N VAL A 48 9.77 1.77 -13.94
CA VAL A 48 8.88 1.59 -12.78
C VAL A 48 8.51 2.93 -12.15
N ILE A 49 9.51 3.79 -11.86
CA ILE A 49 9.28 5.14 -11.32
C ILE A 49 8.36 5.97 -12.23
N ARG A 50 8.56 5.88 -13.55
CA ARG A 50 7.71 6.55 -14.52
C ARG A 50 6.27 6.06 -14.45
N ARG A 51 6.01 4.76 -14.31
CA ARG A 51 4.64 4.23 -14.14
C ARG A 51 3.92 4.81 -12.92
N PHE A 52 4.63 4.93 -11.79
CA PHE A 52 4.06 5.60 -10.60
C PHE A 52 3.77 7.09 -10.85
N THR A 53 4.68 7.77 -11.55
CA THR A 53 4.51 9.18 -11.92
C THR A 53 3.34 9.40 -12.89
N ASP A 54 3.19 8.51 -13.87
CA ASP A 54 2.10 8.53 -14.86
C ASP A 54 0.74 8.27 -14.20
N ALA A 55 0.71 7.41 -13.18
CA ALA A 55 -0.44 7.21 -12.29
C ALA A 55 -0.70 8.41 -11.34
N ARG A 56 0.00 9.54 -11.54
CA ARG A 56 -0.11 10.78 -10.76
C ARG A 56 0.24 10.63 -9.29
N ILE A 57 0.98 9.59 -8.92
CA ILE A 57 1.41 9.38 -7.55
C ILE A 57 2.59 10.33 -7.30
N ARG A 58 2.40 11.27 -6.36
CA ARG A 58 3.44 12.20 -5.98
C ARG A 58 4.19 11.62 -4.79
N SER A 59 5.48 11.43 -4.96
CA SER A 59 6.39 11.00 -3.91
C SER A 59 7.69 11.77 -3.98
N ASN A 60 8.24 12.02 -2.81
CA ASN A 60 9.56 12.57 -2.56
C ASN A 60 10.57 11.46 -2.16
N SER A 61 10.17 10.19 -2.26
CA SER A 61 10.95 9.01 -1.85
C SER A 61 11.24 8.04 -3.01
N TYR A 62 11.32 8.54 -4.24
CA TYR A 62 11.65 7.70 -5.39
C TYR A 62 13.04 7.06 -5.30
N GLY A 63 13.98 7.67 -4.57
CA GLY A 63 15.30 7.08 -4.28
C GLY A 63 15.20 5.76 -3.50
N ASN A 64 14.41 5.73 -2.43
CA ASN A 64 14.21 4.51 -1.63
C ASN A 64 13.57 3.39 -2.45
N LEU A 65 12.58 3.73 -3.29
CA LEU A 65 11.98 2.76 -4.20
C LEU A 65 13.02 2.24 -5.21
N ALA A 66 13.88 3.10 -5.73
CA ALA A 66 14.92 2.70 -6.67
C ALA A 66 15.91 1.71 -6.04
N GLU A 67 16.42 2.02 -4.85
CA GLU A 67 17.32 1.16 -4.09
C GLU A 67 16.68 -0.21 -3.80
N TYR A 68 15.41 -0.22 -3.39
CA TYR A 68 14.68 -1.47 -3.15
C TYR A 68 14.56 -2.33 -4.42
N LEU A 69 14.20 -1.73 -5.56
CA LEU A 69 14.05 -2.47 -6.82
C LEU A 69 15.37 -3.01 -7.34
N ASP A 70 16.46 -2.24 -7.19
CA ASP A 70 17.80 -2.69 -7.57
C ASP A 70 18.27 -3.84 -6.69
N GLU A 71 17.97 -3.81 -5.39
CA GLU A 71 18.25 -4.90 -4.47
C GLU A 71 17.46 -6.17 -4.80
N SER A 72 16.15 -6.05 -5.05
CA SER A 72 15.31 -7.17 -5.51
C SER A 72 15.85 -7.78 -6.81
N ARG A 73 16.33 -6.94 -7.75
CA ARG A 73 16.95 -7.41 -8.99
C ARG A 73 18.25 -8.17 -8.74
N ARG A 74 19.11 -7.68 -7.84
CA ARG A 74 20.37 -8.36 -7.48
C ARG A 74 20.14 -9.72 -6.82
N LYS A 75 19.04 -9.86 -6.09
CA LYS A 75 18.65 -11.09 -5.39
C LYS A 75 17.80 -12.05 -6.23
N ASP A 76 17.44 -11.65 -7.46
CA ASP A 76 16.48 -12.38 -8.29
C ASP A 76 15.13 -12.62 -7.59
N GLU A 77 14.70 -11.64 -6.80
CA GLU A 77 13.45 -11.67 -6.05
C GLU A 77 12.39 -10.80 -6.71
N ILE A 78 11.14 -11.26 -6.70
CA ILE A 78 10.00 -10.45 -7.12
C ILE A 78 9.74 -9.38 -6.03
N PRO A 79 9.71 -8.09 -6.38
CA PRO A 79 9.44 -7.04 -5.40
C PRO A 79 8.00 -7.16 -4.88
N TYR A 80 7.85 -7.08 -3.55
CA TYR A 80 6.54 -7.13 -2.91
C TYR A 80 5.80 -5.80 -3.09
N PRO A 81 4.54 -5.80 -3.56
CA PRO A 81 3.79 -4.57 -3.81
C PRO A 81 3.68 -3.66 -2.59
N ASP A 82 3.44 -4.22 -1.41
CA ASP A 82 3.30 -3.43 -0.18
C ASP A 82 4.62 -2.76 0.22
N VAL A 83 5.76 -3.44 0.02
CA VAL A 83 7.09 -2.89 0.29
C VAL A 83 7.43 -1.78 -0.70
N MET A 84 7.05 -1.91 -1.98
CA MET A 84 7.20 -0.83 -2.95
C MET A 84 6.43 0.42 -2.53
N VAL A 85 5.17 0.26 -2.12
CA VAL A 85 4.35 1.41 -1.71
C VAL A 85 4.85 2.02 -0.40
N CYS A 86 5.32 1.23 0.55
CA CYS A 86 5.95 1.75 1.77
C CYS A 86 7.23 2.56 1.48
N ASN A 87 8.05 2.10 0.53
CA ASN A 87 9.23 2.86 0.08
C ASN A 87 8.84 4.15 -0.64
N LEU A 88 7.76 4.13 -1.42
CA LEU A 88 7.25 5.29 -2.15
C LEU A 88 6.53 6.28 -1.23
N LEU A 89 5.71 5.82 -0.30
CA LEU A 89 4.83 6.60 0.55
C LEU A 89 5.18 6.30 2.02
N ARG A 90 6.18 7.00 2.56
CA ARG A 90 6.66 6.77 3.95
C ARG A 90 5.56 6.74 5.02
N TYR A 91 4.49 7.52 4.83
CA TYR A 91 3.35 7.53 5.77
C TYR A 91 2.52 6.24 5.74
N ALA A 92 2.64 5.46 4.67
CA ALA A 92 1.90 4.22 4.48
C ALA A 92 2.37 3.10 5.44
N TRP A 93 3.58 3.21 6.01
CA TRP A 93 4.08 2.31 7.06
C TRP A 93 3.19 2.26 8.31
N ASN A 94 2.50 3.37 8.61
CA ASN A 94 1.62 3.49 9.78
C ASN A 94 0.13 3.34 9.42
N HIS A 95 -0.20 3.22 8.14
CA HIS A 95 -1.58 2.95 7.76
C HIS A 95 -1.86 1.48 8.02
N ARG A 96 -3.03 1.19 8.62
CA ARG A 96 -3.58 -0.16 8.79
C ARG A 96 -3.87 -0.72 7.39
N TYR A 97 -2.81 -1.11 6.69
CA TYR A 97 -2.83 -1.58 5.30
C TYR A 97 -3.89 -2.65 5.12
N ASP A 98 -3.91 -3.62 6.04
CA ASP A 98 -4.90 -4.69 6.11
C ASP A 98 -6.34 -4.19 6.17
N GLU A 99 -6.61 -3.04 6.80
CA GLU A 99 -7.97 -2.51 6.87
C GLU A 99 -8.44 -1.82 5.61
N LEU A 100 -7.52 -1.21 4.85
CA LEU A 100 -7.89 -0.54 3.60
C LEU A 100 -8.37 -1.53 2.54
N PHE A 101 -7.86 -2.76 2.58
CA PHE A 101 -8.16 -3.80 1.59
C PHE A 101 -9.10 -4.89 2.11
N ARG A 102 -9.56 -4.80 3.37
CA ARG A 102 -10.63 -5.66 3.91
C ARG A 102 -12.02 -5.31 3.40
N TRP A 103 -12.22 -4.12 2.82
CA TRP A 103 -13.53 -3.69 2.30
C TRP A 103 -13.96 -4.39 1.01
N ASP A 104 -13.01 -4.96 0.25
CA ASP A 104 -13.27 -5.73 -0.97
C ASP A 104 -13.35 -7.25 -0.73
N LEU A 105 -13.09 -7.70 0.50
CA LEU A 105 -13.42 -9.06 0.89
C LEU A 105 -14.94 -9.11 1.09
N PRO A 106 -15.67 -10.12 0.56
CA PRO A 106 -17.05 -10.34 0.96
C PRO A 106 -17.06 -10.34 2.50
N PRO A 107 -18.08 -9.73 3.15
CA PRO A 107 -18.11 -9.61 4.60
C PRO A 107 -17.76 -10.97 5.16
N GLN A 108 -16.58 -11.08 5.79
CA GLN A 108 -16.22 -12.31 6.44
C GLN A 108 -17.31 -12.47 7.49
N GLU A 109 -18.15 -13.48 7.30
CA GLU A 109 -19.06 -13.93 8.35
C GLU A 109 -18.23 -13.96 9.63
N PRO A 110 -18.74 -13.36 10.73
CA PRO A 110 -17.99 -13.34 11.96
C PRO A 110 -17.59 -14.78 12.24
N ARG A 111 -16.27 -15.05 12.25
CA ARG A 111 -15.74 -16.34 12.68
C ARG A 111 -16.18 -16.50 14.13
N HIS A 112 -17.32 -17.14 14.31
CA HIS A 112 -17.76 -17.67 15.58
C HIS A 112 -16.86 -18.84 15.87
N ASP A 113 -15.75 -18.57 16.55
CA ASP A 113 -14.88 -19.54 17.23
C ASP A 113 -14.04 -18.70 18.21
N CYS A 114 -14.15 -18.76 19.53
CA CYS A 114 -14.61 -19.80 20.44
C CYS A 114 -15.06 -19.15 21.78
N PRO A 115 -15.82 -19.88 22.60
CA PRO A 115 -15.17 -20.42 23.79
C PRO A 115 -15.57 -21.89 23.99
N ASN A 116 -14.72 -22.81 23.55
CA ASN A 116 -14.73 -24.16 24.10
C ASN A 116 -13.56 -24.26 25.09
N LEU A 117 -13.90 -24.03 26.35
CA LEU A 117 -13.16 -24.50 27.51
C LEU A 117 -13.07 -26.05 27.47
N PRO A 118 -12.11 -26.64 28.19
CA PRO A 118 -11.34 -27.79 27.73
C PRO A 118 -12.06 -29.14 27.90
N ALA A 119 -11.74 -30.08 27.01
CA ALA A 119 -11.90 -31.50 27.31
C ALA A 119 -10.70 -31.94 28.19
N TRP A 120 -10.85 -31.75 29.50
CA TRP A 120 -10.02 -32.31 30.59
C TRP A 120 -8.56 -31.83 30.65
N VAL A 121 -8.33 -30.82 31.51
CA VAL A 121 -7.44 -30.74 32.70
C VAL A 121 -7.48 -29.30 33.20
#